data_AF-A0A526YCD0-F1
#
_entry.id   AF-A0A526YCD0-F1
#
_cell.length_a   1.000
_cell.length_b   1.000
_cell.length_c   1.000
_cell.angle_alpha   90.00
_cell.angle_beta   90.00
_cell.angle_gamma   90.00
#
_symmetry.space_group_name_H-M   'P 1'
#
loop_
_entity.id
_entity.type
_entity.pdbx_description
1 polymer ?
#
loop_
_entity_poly.entity_id
_entity_poly.type
_entity_poly.pdbx_seq_one_letter_code
_entity_poly.pdbx_strand_id
1 'polypeptide(L)'
;MSILNILSRTKLYWGLIAIFLIGVLGSPISSKGNNIFLSYGNLLDVLRQVSTTGLIATGMTAVIITGGIDLSVGSLMAICTVVCAMLLTVPGVTPAVVLGVPTVAVVALC
;
A
#
# COMPACT_ATOMS: atom_id res chain seq x y z
N MET A 1 -9.06 30.40 -20.23
CA MET A 1 -8.80 29.44 -19.12
C MET A 1 -7.30 29.47 -18.84
N SER A 2 -6.82 30.23 -17.84
CA SER A 2 -5.39 30.46 -17.63
C SER A 2 -4.60 29.18 -17.35
N ILE A 3 -3.35 29.12 -17.81
CA ILE A 3 -2.37 28.05 -17.56
C ILE A 3 -2.30 27.66 -16.07
N LEU A 4 -2.45 28.62 -15.16
CA LEU A 4 -2.47 28.41 -13.72
C LEU A 4 -3.65 27.55 -13.23
N ASN A 5 -4.80 27.62 -13.90
CA ASN A 5 -5.99 26.81 -13.56
C ASN A 5 -5.88 25.37 -14.09
N ILE A 6 -5.14 25.19 -15.19
CA ILE A 6 -4.80 23.85 -15.70
C ILE A 6 -3.76 23.21 -14.79
N LEU A 7 -2.69 23.93 -14.46
CA LEU A 7 -1.64 23.45 -13.56
C LEU A 7 -2.21 23.09 -12.17
N SER A 8 -3.18 23.88 -11.68
CA SER A 8 -3.80 23.62 -10.39
C SER A 8 -4.75 22.42 -10.36
N ARG A 9 -5.36 22.06 -11.51
CA ARG A 9 -6.16 20.85 -11.67
C ARG A 9 -5.31 19.60 -11.87
N THR A 10 -4.11 19.73 -12.46
CA THR A 10 -3.22 18.60 -12.75
C THR A 10 -2.05 18.44 -11.77
N LYS A 11 -2.08 19.11 -10.61
CA LYS A 11 -0.99 19.07 -9.60
C LYS A 11 -0.56 17.66 -9.24
N LEU A 12 -1.51 16.73 -9.15
CA LEU A 12 -1.24 15.33 -8.79
C LEU A 12 -0.34 14.63 -9.83
N TYR A 13 -0.63 14.83 -11.12
CA TYR A 13 0.16 14.24 -12.21
C TYR A 13 1.57 14.83 -12.24
N TRP A 14 1.69 16.15 -12.06
CA TRP A 14 3.00 16.80 -11.96
C TRP A 14 3.80 16.32 -10.74
N GLY A 15 3.14 16.12 -9.60
CA GLY A 15 3.75 15.55 -8.40
C GLY A 15 4.27 14.13 -8.63
N LEU A 16 3.47 13.27 -9.27
CA LEU A 16 3.87 11.91 -9.60
C LEU A 16 5.09 11.89 -10.54
N ILE A 17 5.07 12.71 -11.59
CA ILE A 17 6.19 12.85 -12.52
C ILE A 17 7.45 13.33 -11.78
N ALA A 18 7.32 14.32 -10.90
CA ALA A 18 8.45 14.83 -10.12
C ALA A 18 9.04 13.75 -9.22
N ILE A 19 8.21 13.02 -8.46
CA ILE A 19 8.68 11.92 -7.59
C ILE A 19 9.34 10.81 -8.41
N PHE A 20 8.76 10.45 -9.55
CA PHE A 20 9.33 9.43 -10.44
C PHE A 20 10.70 9.87 -10.99
N LEU A 21 10.83 11.11 -11.46
CA LEU A 21 12.10 11.65 -11.95
C LEU A 21 13.16 11.72 -10.85
N ILE A 22 12.80 12.17 -9.66
CA ILE A 22 13.71 12.18 -8.50
C ILE A 22 14.15 10.75 -8.15
N GLY A 23 13.22 9.79 -8.17
CA GLY A 23 13.51 8.37 -7.93
C GLY A 23 14.47 7.78 -8.95
N VAL A 24 14.29 8.06 -10.24
CA VAL A 24 15.18 7.59 -11.31
C VAL A 24 16.57 8.24 -11.21
N LEU A 25 16.62 9.56 -11.08
CA LEU A 25 17.89 10.32 -11.09
C LEU A 25 18.70 10.12 -9.80
N GLY A 26 18.02 9.99 -8.66
CA GLY A 26 18.64 9.76 -7.35
C GLY A 26 18.91 8.30 -7.04
N SER A 27 18.53 7.35 -7.90
CA SER A 27 18.70 5.94 -7.62
C SER A 27 20.17 5.51 -7.66
N PRO A 28 20.62 4.70 -6.68
CA PRO A 28 21.92 4.05 -6.78
C PRO A 28 21.95 3.07 -7.97
N ILE A 29 23.12 3.01 -8.61
CA ILE A 29 23.37 2.11 -9.74
C ILE A 29 23.93 0.80 -9.19
N SER A 30 23.35 -0.32 -9.61
CA SER A 30 23.85 -1.65 -9.28
C SER A 30 25.22 -1.90 -9.90
N SER A 31 26.00 -2.84 -9.37
CA SER A 31 27.33 -3.21 -9.92
C SER A 31 27.33 -3.61 -11.41
N LYS A 32 26.15 -3.91 -11.98
CA LYS A 32 25.95 -4.22 -13.40
C LYS A 32 25.57 -3.01 -14.27
N GLY A 33 25.58 -1.79 -13.71
CA GLY A 33 25.18 -0.56 -14.41
C GLY A 33 23.67 -0.29 -14.46
N ASN A 34 22.85 -1.13 -13.82
CA ASN A 34 21.39 -1.00 -13.85
C ASN A 34 20.88 -0.08 -12.73
N ASN A 35 19.92 0.78 -13.06
CA ASN A 35 19.22 1.63 -12.11
C ASN A 35 18.32 0.78 -11.19
N ILE A 36 18.52 0.84 -9.88
CA ILE A 36 17.81 -0.02 -8.91
C ILE A 36 16.33 0.39 -8.82
N PHE A 37 16.01 1.67 -8.94
CA PHE A 37 14.64 2.17 -8.90
C PHE A 37 13.80 1.64 -10.08
N LEU A 38 14.40 1.55 -11.27
CA LEU A 38 13.75 1.00 -12.47
C LEU A 38 13.82 -0.54 -12.57
N SER A 39 14.36 -1.22 -11.56
CA SER A 39 14.36 -2.69 -11.51
C SER A 39 12.92 -3.21 -11.52
N TYR A 40 12.69 -4.29 -12.28
CA TYR A 40 11.38 -4.93 -12.37
C TYR A 40 10.81 -5.32 -11.00
N GLY A 41 11.67 -5.82 -10.10
CA GLY A 41 11.27 -6.16 -8.72
C GLY A 41 10.77 -4.94 -7.96
N ASN A 42 11.54 -3.84 -7.98
CA ASN A 42 11.17 -2.61 -7.29
C ASN A 42 9.88 -2.00 -7.85
N LEU A 43 9.73 -1.97 -9.18
CA LEU A 43 8.52 -1.44 -9.80
C LEU A 43 7.29 -2.29 -9.46
N LEU A 44 7.42 -3.63 -9.45
CA LEU A 44 6.36 -4.52 -8.99
C LEU A 44 6.01 -4.31 -7.52
N ASP A 45 7.00 -4.11 -6.66
CA ASP A 45 6.76 -3.90 -5.23
C ASP A 45 6.02 -2.58 -4.97
N VAL A 46 6.39 -1.51 -5.70
CA VAL A 46 5.63 -0.24 -5.69
C VAL A 46 4.19 -0.46 -6.17
N LEU A 47 3.99 -1.17 -7.28
CA LEU A 47 2.65 -1.46 -7.81
C LEU A 47 1.82 -2.29 -6.82
N ARG A 48 2.41 -3.28 -6.16
CA ARG A 48 1.74 -4.09 -5.13
C ARG A 48 1.33 -3.26 -3.92
N GLN A 49 2.20 -2.35 -3.47
CA GLN A 49 1.91 -1.46 -2.35
C GLN A 49 0.74 -0.53 -2.69
N VAL A 50 0.79 0.13 -3.85
CA VAL A 50 -0.28 1.02 -4.32
C VAL A 50 -1.60 0.25 -4.55
N SER A 51 -1.53 -0.96 -5.11
CA SER A 51 -2.71 -1.81 -5.32
C SER A 51 -3.39 -2.17 -4.00
N THR A 52 -2.62 -2.49 -2.96
CA THR A 52 -3.17 -2.81 -1.64
C THR A 52 -3.88 -1.60 -1.05
N THR A 53 -3.24 -0.43 -1.05
CA THR A 53 -3.85 0.81 -0.55
C THR A 53 -5.08 1.20 -1.37
N GLY A 54 -5.04 1.07 -2.69
CA GLY A 54 -6.17 1.35 -3.57
C GLY A 54 -7.38 0.46 -3.28
N LEU A 55 -7.17 -0.85 -3.13
CA LEU A 55 -8.23 -1.80 -2.80
C LEU A 55 -8.89 -1.44 -1.46
N ILE A 56 -8.10 -1.14 -0.43
CA ILE A 56 -8.64 -0.74 0.89
C ILE A 56 -9.39 0.59 0.79
N ALA A 57 -8.85 1.58 0.06
CA ALA A 57 -9.50 2.87 -0.14
C ALA A 57 -10.86 2.75 -0.84
N THR A 58 -11.02 1.83 -1.80
CA THR A 58 -12.33 1.58 -2.42
C THR A 58 -13.35 1.05 -1.42
N GLY A 59 -12.96 0.13 -0.53
CA GLY A 59 -13.82 -0.36 0.55
C GLY A 59 -14.20 0.75 1.54
N MET A 60 -13.23 1.55 2.00
CA MET A 60 -13.48 2.67 2.91
C MET A 60 -14.41 3.73 2.30
N THR A 61 -14.38 3.91 0.98
CA THR A 61 -15.27 4.85 0.28
C THR A 61 -16.74 4.46 0.43
N ALA A 62 -17.07 3.17 0.32
CA ALA A 62 -18.43 2.68 0.50
C ALA A 62 -18.96 2.98 1.91
N VAL A 63 -18.11 2.82 2.92
CA VAL A 63 -18.46 3.11 4.32
C VAL A 63 -18.66 4.61 4.60
N ILE A 64 -17.80 5.46 4.03
CA ILE A 64 -17.91 6.91 4.20
C ILE A 64 -19.24 7.41 3.60
N ILE A 65 -19.66 6.87 2.45
CA ILE A 65 -20.91 7.27 1.78
C ILE A 65 -22.14 6.85 2.59
N THR A 66 -22.09 5.77 3.37
CA THR A 66 -23.18 5.37 4.27
C THR A 66 -23.25 6.20 5.55
N GLY A 67 -22.39 7.23 5.70
CA GLY A 67 -22.35 8.12 6.86
C GLY A 67 -21.58 7.55 8.06
N GLY A 68 -20.88 6.43 7.88
CA GLY A 68 -20.00 5.86 8.89
C GLY A 68 -18.58 6.41 8.79
N ILE A 69 -17.90 6.54 9.94
CA ILE A 69 -16.44 6.69 10.02
C ILE A 69 -15.90 5.36 10.51
N ASP A 70 -15.84 4.37 9.62
CA ASP A 70 -15.46 3.03 10.03
C ASP A 70 -13.94 2.88 10.08
N LEU A 71 -13.41 3.04 11.30
CA LEU A 71 -12.01 2.78 11.62
C LEU A 71 -11.68 1.27 11.69
N SER A 72 -12.69 0.38 11.63
CA SER A 72 -12.48 -1.07 11.73
C SER A 72 -11.69 -1.64 10.56
N VAL A 73 -11.81 -1.06 9.35
CA VAL A 73 -11.03 -1.48 8.17
C VAL A 73 -9.52 -1.30 8.42
N GLY A 74 -9.15 -0.23 9.14
CA GLY A 74 -7.76 0.04 9.53
C GLY A 74 -7.23 -0.93 10.58
N SER A 75 -8.03 -1.23 11.60
CA SER A 75 -7.63 -2.22 12.63
C SER A 75 -7.57 -3.64 12.08
N LEU A 76 -8.48 -4.01 11.17
CA LEU A 76 -8.44 -5.29 10.46
C LEU A 76 -7.17 -5.41 9.61
N MET A 77 -6.81 -4.37 8.84
CA MET A 77 -5.55 -4.35 8.08
C MET A 77 -4.34 -4.53 9.01
N ALA A 78 -4.31 -3.85 10.15
CA ALA A 78 -3.21 -3.95 11.12
C ALA A 78 -3.08 -5.37 11.70
N ILE A 79 -4.18 -6.01 12.12
CA ILE A 79 -4.14 -7.37 12.66
C ILE A 79 -3.70 -8.36 11.56
N CYS A 80 -4.28 -8.27 10.36
CA CYS A 80 -3.92 -9.14 9.23
C CYS A 80 -2.43 -9.03 8.87
N THR A 81 -1.87 -7.81 8.82
CA THR A 81 -0.46 -7.61 8.49
C THR A 81 0.48 -8.16 9.55
N VAL A 82 0.17 -7.97 10.84
CA VAL A 82 0.97 -8.53 11.95
C VAL A 82 0.90 -10.06 11.96
N VAL A 83 -0.29 -10.64 11.79
CA VAL A 83 -0.45 -12.11 11.72
C VAL A 83 0.34 -12.67 10.54
N CYS A 84 0.22 -12.07 9.35
CA CYS A 84 0.97 -12.50 8.16
C CYS A 84 2.49 -12.39 8.37
N ALA A 85 2.97 -11.27 8.94
CA ALA A 85 4.39 -11.08 9.24
C ALA A 85 4.92 -12.14 10.21
N MET A 86 4.17 -12.46 11.27
CA MET A 86 4.55 -13.50 12.23
C MET A 86 4.60 -14.90 11.60
N LEU A 87 3.65 -15.22 10.71
CA LEU A 87 3.63 -16.49 9.99
C LEU A 87 4.82 -16.64 9.02
N LEU A 88 5.28 -15.55 8.42
CA LEU A 88 6.39 -15.57 7.47
C LEU A 88 7.77 -15.55 8.15
N THR A 89 7.87 -15.02 9.38
CA THR A 89 9.16 -14.78 10.04
C THR A 89 9.52 -15.80 11.12
N VAL A 90 8.53 -16.43 11.75
CA VAL A 90 8.76 -17.34 12.87
C VAL A 90 8.32 -18.76 12.50
N PRO A 91 9.25 -19.73 12.38
CA PRO A 91 8.92 -21.10 12.06
C PRO A 91 8.25 -21.81 13.24
N GLY A 92 7.27 -22.68 12.96
CA GLY A 92 6.56 -23.49 13.95
C GLY A 92 5.14 -23.00 14.25
N VAL A 93 4.50 -23.61 15.25
CA VAL A 93 3.16 -23.22 15.68
C VAL A 93 3.27 -21.97 16.55
N THR A 94 3.03 -20.82 15.95
CA THR A 94 3.12 -19.52 16.62
C THR A 94 1.77 -19.08 17.17
N PRO A 95 1.74 -18.12 18.12
CA PRO A 95 0.48 -17.50 18.54
C PRO A 95 -0.32 -16.90 17.37
N ALA A 96 0.35 -16.52 16.29
CA ALA A 96 -0.30 -16.05 15.07
C ALA A 96 -1.13 -17.15 14.37
N VAL A 97 -0.67 -18.41 14.36
CA VAL A 97 -1.46 -19.54 13.83
C VAL A 97 -2.63 -19.86 14.75
N VAL A 98 -2.36 -19.96 16.06
CA VAL A 98 -3.32 -20.49 17.05
C VAL A 98 -4.43 -19.48 17.36
N LEU A 99 -4.09 -18.19 17.46
CA LEU A 99 -5.01 -17.14 17.87
C LEU A 99 -5.23 -16.11 16.77
N GLY A 100 -4.18 -15.76 16.03
CA GLY A 100 -4.23 -14.72 14.99
C GLY A 100 -5.12 -15.08 13.79
N VAL A 101 -4.95 -16.26 13.20
CA VAL A 101 -5.76 -16.69 12.05
C VAL A 101 -7.26 -16.80 12.40
N PRO A 102 -7.65 -17.43 13.53
CA PRO A 102 -9.06 -17.45 13.94
C PRO A 102 -9.63 -16.07 14.24
N THR A 103 -8.88 -15.19 14.93
CA THR A 103 -9.37 -13.83 15.23
C THR A 103 -9.56 -13.00 13.97
N VAL A 104 -8.64 -13.09 12.99
CA VAL A 104 -8.82 -12.44 11.69
C VAL A 104 -10.08 -12.95 10.99
N ALA A 105 -10.34 -14.26 11.00
CA ALA A 105 -11.53 -14.83 10.39
C ALA A 105 -12.83 -14.36 11.08
N VAL A 106 -12.86 -14.28 12.41
CA VAL A 106 -14.02 -13.80 13.16
C VAL A 106 -14.26 -12.31 12.91
N VAL A 107 -13.22 -11.48 12.96
CA VAL A 107 -13.35 -10.03 12.74
C VAL A 107 -13.76 -9.73 11.29
N ALA A 108 -13.34 -10.54 10.32
CA ALA A 108 -13.78 -10.41 8.93
C ALA A 108 -15.24 -10.79 8.68
N LEU A 109 -15.89 -11.51 9.62
CA LEU A 109 -17.29 -11.94 9.54
C LEU A 109 -18.25 -11.01 10.29
N CYS A 110 -17.74 -10.08 11.10
CA CYS A 110 -18.52 -9.06 11.82
C CYS A 110 -18.65 -7.79 10.99
#